data_AF-A0A7V3PMD5-F1
#
_entry.id   AF-A0A7V3PMD5-F1
#
_cell.length_a   1.000
_cell.length_b   1.000
_cell.length_c   1.000
_cell.angle_alpha   90.00
_cell.angle_beta   90.00
_cell.angle_gamma   90.00
#
_symmetry.space_group_name_H-M   'P 1'
#
loop_
_entity.id
_entity.type
_entity.pdbx_description
1 polymer ?
#
loop_
_entity_poly.entity_id
_entity_poly.type
_entity_poly.pdbx_seq_one_letter_code
_entity_poly.pdbx_strand_id
1 'polypeptide(L)'
;NMAFSLQGLNHYGVSYIIKKYWLNKIYPPEIREAHDSGDFHIHNLDTLGPYCVGWDLYDLLIKGFGGVPGKVESKPAKHFRAALGQVVNFMYTLQGEAAGAISFSNFDTLLAPFIRYDNLNYQQVKQALQEFLFNMAIPTRVGFQCVSEDTEILTPEGWKRHDEIKEGDIIKTFNLKTGEIEDKKVEFVFKRKYKGIMYRLRNRIQDQLISPEHRVLRRKFNTQNYVLQPIEEVLKLKSPIIVPIAGKNPRPDYPISDEQIKLMAWIISEGSVERPGKYRCCHRVSIYQSKIKNRKNYDEIINLLKHFNLAYTNHPTTSLGEEVQQIRLNAESSKKIHRWFGTKENVHFIPEYLLNLSERQSRLFLETYLKGDGKEGCKITTSDLNLLNDLQTIIVNAGWGFTVRKQKATNPRISKSDIYILRIIRHPETYISKIEKVNYEGIIWCPHTENGTIIARRKGKVFITGNCPFTNITLDLKPSPVFAKMPVIIGGKPQDKTYSEFEEEMKIFNKALYEVYMEGDAKGRPFHFPIPTINITKDFPWDEPAFDGIFEASAKYGTNYFANYINSEMKPEDVRSMCCRLRLNLTELYNRG
;
A
#
# COMPACT_ATOMS: atom_id res chain seq x y z
N ASN A 1 -4.31 -13.60 -15.98
CA ASN A 1 -3.71 -14.04 -17.25
C ASN A 1 -2.95 -12.91 -17.98
N MET A 2 -3.26 -11.64 -17.72
CA MET A 2 -2.81 -10.55 -18.57
C MET A 2 -1.28 -10.38 -18.77
N ALA A 3 -0.46 -10.56 -17.73
CA ALA A 3 1.02 -10.47 -17.83
C ALA A 3 1.72 -11.57 -18.65
N PHE A 4 1.01 -12.67 -18.97
CA PHE A 4 1.50 -13.76 -19.83
C PHE A 4 0.59 -13.97 -21.05
N SER A 5 -0.39 -13.09 -21.23
CA SER A 5 -1.33 -13.18 -22.33
C SER A 5 -0.81 -12.41 -23.51
N LEU A 6 -1.13 -12.91 -24.70
CA LEU A 6 -0.99 -12.16 -25.94
C LEU A 6 -1.66 -10.77 -25.85
N GLN A 7 -2.77 -10.67 -25.11
CA GLN A 7 -3.50 -9.41 -24.91
C GLN A 7 -2.69 -8.36 -24.15
N GLY A 8 -1.97 -8.74 -23.09
CA GLY A 8 -1.11 -7.82 -22.33
C GLY A 8 0.08 -7.30 -23.15
N LEU A 9 0.71 -8.18 -23.94
CA LEU A 9 1.78 -7.78 -24.87
C LEU A 9 1.28 -6.77 -25.92
N ASN A 10 0.11 -7.03 -26.51
CA ASN A 10 -0.50 -6.14 -27.50
C ASN A 10 -0.84 -4.77 -26.88
N HIS A 11 -1.46 -4.75 -25.71
CA HIS A 11 -1.80 -3.51 -25.01
C HIS A 11 -0.56 -2.65 -24.72
N TYR A 12 0.54 -3.26 -24.29
CA TYR A 12 1.78 -2.57 -23.97
C TYR A 12 2.47 -1.92 -25.19
N GLY A 13 2.44 -2.60 -26.33
CA GLY A 13 2.95 -2.05 -27.60
C GLY A 13 2.09 -0.88 -28.10
N VAL A 14 0.78 -1.08 -28.11
CA VAL A 14 -0.22 -0.10 -28.57
C VAL A 14 -0.20 1.15 -27.68
N SER A 15 -0.15 0.99 -26.35
CA SER A 15 -0.16 2.09 -25.39
C SER A 15 1.01 3.07 -25.56
N TYR A 16 2.19 2.56 -25.89
CA TYR A 16 3.36 3.42 -26.15
C TYR A 16 3.18 4.28 -27.41
N ILE A 17 2.66 3.67 -28.48
CA ILE A 17 2.37 4.36 -29.74
C ILE A 17 1.32 5.45 -29.51
N ILE A 18 0.24 5.11 -28.81
CA ILE A 18 -0.86 6.03 -28.47
C ILE A 18 -0.35 7.21 -27.65
N LYS A 19 0.47 6.97 -26.62
CA LYS A 19 1.05 8.05 -25.82
C LYS A 19 1.85 9.03 -26.67
N LYS A 20 2.69 8.52 -27.58
CA LYS A 20 3.47 9.37 -28.49
C LYS A 20 2.57 10.12 -29.46
N TYR A 21 1.48 9.52 -29.91
CA TYR A 21 0.49 10.19 -30.74
C TYR A 21 -0.19 11.34 -29.99
N TRP A 22 -0.73 11.12 -28.78
CA TRP A 22 -1.31 12.19 -27.95
C TRP A 22 -0.38 13.40 -27.83
N LEU A 23 0.87 13.16 -27.44
CA LEU A 23 1.82 14.23 -27.15
C LEU A 23 2.34 14.93 -28.41
N ASN A 24 2.54 14.22 -29.52
CA ASN A 24 3.15 14.82 -30.71
C ASN A 24 2.15 15.27 -31.78
N LYS A 25 0.89 14.84 -31.68
CA LYS A 25 -0.13 15.11 -32.70
C LYS A 25 -1.38 15.77 -32.16
N ILE A 26 -1.79 15.50 -30.92
CA ILE A 26 -3.04 16.05 -30.37
C ILE A 26 -2.77 17.26 -29.48
N TYR A 27 -1.85 17.14 -28.52
CA TYR A 27 -1.51 18.24 -27.64
C TYR A 27 -0.55 19.22 -28.33
N PRO A 28 -0.70 20.53 -28.05
CA PRO A 28 0.27 21.53 -28.50
C PRO A 28 1.69 21.24 -28.02
N PRO A 29 2.72 21.69 -28.76
CA PRO A 29 4.11 21.56 -28.35
C PRO A 29 4.37 22.00 -26.91
N GLU A 30 3.72 23.06 -26.45
CA GLU A 30 3.85 23.63 -25.11
C GLU A 30 3.28 22.71 -24.04
N ILE A 31 2.15 22.04 -24.32
CA ILE A 31 1.51 21.06 -23.42
C ILE A 31 2.32 19.77 -23.37
N ARG A 32 2.85 19.32 -24.52
CA ARG A 32 3.80 18.21 -24.58
C ARG A 32 5.06 18.55 -23.81
N GLU A 33 5.63 19.73 -24.03
CA GLU A 33 6.84 20.19 -23.37
C GLU A 33 6.62 20.30 -21.88
N ALA A 34 5.49 20.84 -21.42
CA ALA A 34 5.08 20.86 -20.02
C ALA A 34 4.85 19.45 -19.44
N HIS A 35 4.32 18.51 -20.22
CA HIS A 35 4.18 17.11 -19.81
C HIS A 35 5.52 16.38 -19.70
N ASP A 36 6.39 16.59 -20.68
CA ASP A 36 7.68 15.95 -20.82
C ASP A 36 8.72 16.58 -19.87
N SER A 37 8.66 17.90 -19.64
CA SER A 37 9.42 18.68 -18.64
C SER A 37 8.93 18.38 -17.22
N GLY A 38 7.64 18.02 -17.09
CA GLY A 38 7.00 17.69 -15.82
C GLY A 38 6.36 18.88 -15.09
N ASP A 39 6.14 20.01 -15.77
CA ASP A 39 5.37 21.14 -15.26
C ASP A 39 3.94 20.72 -14.87
N PHE A 40 3.34 19.79 -15.61
CA PHE A 40 2.15 19.04 -15.16
C PHE A 40 2.09 17.65 -15.81
N HIS A 41 1.50 16.67 -15.11
CA HIS A 41 1.34 15.32 -15.64
C HIS A 41 -0.05 15.14 -16.26
N ILE A 42 -0.08 14.61 -17.49
CA ILE A 42 -1.30 14.19 -18.16
C ILE A 42 -1.45 12.69 -17.91
N HIS A 43 -2.39 12.33 -17.06
CA HIS A 43 -2.68 10.94 -16.71
C HIS A 43 -3.29 10.18 -17.90
N ASN A 44 -3.05 8.87 -17.96
CA ASN A 44 -3.75 7.91 -18.81
C ASN A 44 -3.64 8.10 -20.34
N LEU A 45 -2.44 8.47 -20.80
CA LEU A 45 -2.11 8.60 -22.23
C LEU A 45 -1.94 7.26 -22.96
N ASP A 46 -2.15 6.14 -22.28
CA ASP A 46 -2.02 4.76 -22.80
C ASP A 46 -3.23 4.32 -23.62
N THR A 47 -4.37 5.00 -23.49
CA THR A 47 -5.58 4.74 -24.27
C THR A 47 -5.87 5.92 -25.19
N LEU A 48 -6.20 5.66 -26.45
CA LEU A 48 -6.61 6.69 -27.42
C LEU A 48 -8.14 6.82 -27.33
N GLY A 49 -8.61 7.20 -26.15
CA GLY A 49 -10.02 7.14 -25.80
C GLY A 49 -10.34 7.98 -24.57
N PRO A 50 -11.61 7.99 -24.14
CA PRO A 50 -12.04 8.71 -22.96
C PRO A 50 -11.34 8.20 -21.69
N TYR A 51 -11.17 9.10 -20.70
CA TYR A 51 -10.59 8.72 -19.42
C TYR A 51 -11.52 7.76 -18.66
N CYS A 52 -12.63 8.25 -18.12
CA CYS A 52 -13.66 7.43 -17.50
C CYS A 52 -14.95 7.57 -18.30
N VAL A 53 -15.79 6.54 -18.28
CA VAL A 53 -17.08 6.57 -18.96
C VAL A 53 -18.17 6.06 -18.03
N GLY A 54 -19.21 6.87 -17.87
CA GLY A 54 -20.50 6.45 -17.36
C GLY A 54 -21.38 6.09 -18.53
N TRP A 55 -22.01 4.92 -18.48
CA TRP A 55 -22.93 4.47 -19.50
C TRP A 55 -24.35 4.43 -18.96
N ASP A 56 -25.30 4.69 -19.85
CA ASP A 56 -26.71 4.57 -19.56
C ASP A 56 -27.17 3.12 -19.79
N LEU A 57 -27.49 2.43 -18.71
CA LEU A 57 -28.01 1.07 -18.78
C LEU A 57 -29.38 1.03 -19.47
N TYR A 58 -30.17 2.11 -19.40
CA TYR A 58 -31.47 2.20 -20.05
C TYR A 58 -31.34 2.07 -21.57
N ASP A 59 -30.31 2.68 -22.17
CA ASP A 59 -30.06 2.58 -23.61
C ASP A 59 -29.69 1.15 -24.03
N LEU A 60 -28.88 0.46 -23.22
CA LEU A 60 -28.56 -0.96 -23.43
C LEU A 60 -29.83 -1.83 -23.37
N LEU A 61 -30.77 -1.53 -22.47
CA LEU A 61 -32.04 -2.24 -22.37
C LEU A 61 -33.01 -1.95 -23.54
N ILE A 62 -32.91 -0.79 -24.18
CA ILE A 62 -33.74 -0.43 -25.35
C ILE A 62 -33.18 -1.00 -26.64
N LYS A 63 -31.88 -0.82 -26.88
CA LYS A 63 -31.24 -1.13 -28.17
C LYS A 63 -30.62 -2.52 -28.19
N GLY A 64 -30.29 -3.07 -27.03
CA GLY A 64 -29.48 -4.27 -26.90
C GLY A 64 -28.00 -3.96 -27.12
N PHE A 65 -27.16 -4.99 -27.00
CA PHE A 65 -25.72 -4.83 -27.20
C PHE A 65 -25.38 -4.86 -28.69
N GLY A 66 -25.10 -3.71 -29.29
CA GLY A 66 -24.80 -3.59 -30.72
C GLY A 66 -24.40 -2.18 -31.14
N GLY A 67 -24.60 -1.86 -32.42
CA GLY A 67 -24.31 -0.54 -33.00
C GLY A 67 -23.08 -0.50 -33.91
N VAL A 68 -22.52 -1.66 -34.28
CA VAL A 68 -21.33 -1.75 -35.15
C VAL A 68 -21.66 -2.61 -36.38
N PRO A 69 -21.82 -2.00 -37.58
CA PRO A 69 -22.21 -2.70 -38.80
C PRO A 69 -21.33 -3.94 -39.08
N GLY A 70 -21.98 -5.08 -39.34
CA GLY A 70 -21.29 -6.33 -39.66
C GLY A 70 -20.65 -7.05 -38.47
N LYS A 71 -20.90 -6.62 -37.23
CA LYS A 71 -20.51 -7.34 -36.01
C LYS A 71 -21.71 -8.09 -35.41
N VAL A 72 -21.41 -9.03 -34.52
CA VAL A 72 -22.44 -9.77 -33.78
C VAL A 72 -23.10 -8.81 -32.81
N GLU A 73 -24.42 -8.73 -32.87
CA GLU A 73 -25.25 -7.90 -32.00
C GLU A 73 -26.24 -8.76 -31.24
N SER A 74 -26.55 -8.35 -30.01
CA SER A 74 -27.60 -8.95 -29.20
C SER A 74 -28.82 -8.03 -29.22
N LYS A 75 -29.98 -8.59 -29.51
CA LYS A 75 -31.25 -7.88 -29.31
C LYS A 75 -31.41 -7.52 -27.82
N PRO A 76 -32.23 -6.51 -27.51
CA PRO A 76 -32.58 -6.15 -26.15
C PRO A 76 -32.93 -7.35 -25.27
N ALA A 77 -32.37 -7.39 -24.07
CA ALA A 77 -32.59 -8.48 -23.13
C ALA A 77 -34.08 -8.59 -22.73
N LYS A 78 -34.63 -9.80 -22.79
CA LYS A 78 -36.01 -10.11 -22.38
C LYS A 78 -36.12 -10.71 -20.99
N HIS A 79 -34.99 -11.17 -20.44
CA HIS A 79 -34.92 -11.92 -19.18
C HIS A 79 -33.78 -11.39 -18.31
N PHE A 80 -33.91 -11.51 -16.99
CA PHE A 80 -33.00 -10.95 -15.99
C PHE A 80 -31.55 -11.40 -16.19
N ARG A 81 -31.32 -12.72 -16.33
CA ARG A 81 -29.98 -13.27 -16.59
C ARG A 81 -29.40 -12.78 -17.91
N ALA A 82 -30.24 -12.61 -18.95
CA ALA A 82 -29.79 -12.08 -20.23
C ALA A 82 -29.38 -10.60 -20.11
N ALA A 83 -30.08 -9.81 -19.29
CA ALA A 83 -29.73 -8.43 -19.02
C ALA A 83 -28.40 -8.31 -18.27
N LEU A 84 -28.22 -9.11 -17.20
CA LEU A 84 -26.94 -9.18 -16.46
C LEU A 84 -25.79 -9.67 -17.36
N GLY A 85 -26.03 -10.67 -18.21
CA GLY A 85 -25.04 -11.14 -19.19
C GLY A 85 -24.67 -10.07 -20.22
N GLN A 86 -25.63 -9.29 -20.70
CA GLN A 86 -25.35 -8.16 -21.59
C GLN A 86 -24.58 -7.04 -20.88
N VAL A 87 -24.88 -6.72 -19.63
CA VAL A 87 -24.09 -5.80 -18.79
C VAL A 87 -22.65 -6.26 -18.68
N VAL A 88 -22.44 -7.54 -18.37
CA VAL A 88 -21.12 -8.15 -18.25
C VAL A 88 -20.36 -8.04 -19.57
N ASN A 89 -20.97 -8.43 -20.68
CA ASN A 89 -20.37 -8.31 -22.01
C ASN A 89 -20.06 -6.86 -22.38
N PHE A 90 -20.94 -5.93 -22.05
CA PHE A 90 -20.78 -4.51 -22.33
C PHE A 90 -19.59 -3.93 -21.55
N MET A 91 -19.57 -4.13 -20.22
CA MET A 91 -18.47 -3.71 -19.35
C MET A 91 -17.15 -4.33 -19.80
N TYR A 92 -17.14 -5.63 -20.13
CA TYR A 92 -15.95 -6.32 -20.62
C TYR A 92 -15.46 -5.84 -21.98
N THR A 93 -16.37 -5.44 -22.87
CA THR A 93 -15.98 -4.90 -24.18
C THR A 93 -15.38 -3.52 -24.01
N LEU A 94 -16.01 -2.67 -23.21
CA LEU A 94 -15.63 -1.26 -23.10
C LEU A 94 -14.46 -1.02 -22.15
N GLN A 95 -14.11 -1.96 -21.26
CA GLN A 95 -12.92 -1.84 -20.39
C GLN A 95 -11.62 -1.61 -21.18
N GLY A 96 -11.58 -1.99 -22.47
CA GLY A 96 -10.45 -1.74 -23.36
C GLY A 96 -10.48 -0.38 -24.07
N GLU A 97 -11.63 0.31 -24.04
CA GLU A 97 -11.87 1.57 -24.75
C GLU A 97 -11.70 2.81 -23.85
N ALA A 98 -11.61 2.63 -22.53
CA ALA A 98 -11.46 3.71 -21.57
C ALA A 98 -10.32 3.43 -20.58
N ALA A 99 -9.59 4.49 -20.21
CA ALA A 99 -8.37 4.35 -19.42
C ALA A 99 -8.60 4.27 -17.90
N GLY A 100 -9.77 4.68 -17.44
CA GLY A 100 -10.17 4.80 -16.04
C GLY A 100 -11.38 3.90 -15.73
N ALA A 101 -12.22 4.34 -14.80
CA ALA A 101 -13.39 3.58 -14.37
C ALA A 101 -14.46 3.52 -15.47
N ILE A 102 -15.13 2.38 -15.56
CA ILE A 102 -16.36 2.20 -16.32
C ILE A 102 -17.46 1.88 -15.33
N SER A 103 -18.60 2.53 -15.51
CA SER A 103 -19.70 2.46 -14.56
C SER A 103 -21.04 2.45 -15.28
N PHE A 104 -21.99 1.74 -14.69
CA PHE A 104 -23.41 1.92 -14.94
C PHE A 104 -24.03 2.68 -13.78
N SER A 105 -24.93 3.60 -14.12
CA SER A 105 -25.80 4.28 -13.15
C SER A 105 -27.13 3.53 -13.04
N ASN A 106 -27.83 3.73 -11.93
CA ASN A 106 -29.21 3.23 -11.74
C ASN A 106 -29.36 1.72 -11.92
N PHE A 107 -28.36 0.96 -11.45
CA PHE A 107 -28.19 -0.45 -11.80
C PHE A 107 -29.33 -1.33 -11.28
N ASP A 108 -29.69 -1.13 -10.00
CA ASP A 108 -30.81 -1.82 -9.36
C ASP A 108 -32.17 -1.33 -9.89
N THR A 109 -32.36 -0.02 -10.04
CA THR A 109 -33.60 0.57 -10.57
C THR A 109 -33.97 -0.03 -11.93
N LEU A 110 -33.00 -0.14 -12.84
CA LEU A 110 -33.25 -0.55 -14.22
C LEU A 110 -33.37 -2.08 -14.38
N LEU A 111 -32.76 -2.87 -13.50
CA LEU A 111 -32.75 -4.33 -13.62
C LEU A 111 -33.78 -5.04 -12.71
N ALA A 112 -34.16 -4.43 -11.59
CA ALA A 112 -35.14 -5.02 -10.67
C ALA A 112 -36.47 -5.42 -11.34
N PRO A 113 -37.03 -4.67 -12.31
CA PRO A 113 -38.31 -5.05 -12.92
C PRO A 113 -38.32 -6.41 -13.62
N PHE A 114 -37.16 -6.88 -14.10
CA PHE A 114 -37.03 -8.22 -14.69
C PHE A 114 -37.35 -9.33 -13.69
N ILE A 115 -37.16 -9.09 -12.38
CA ILE A 115 -37.47 -10.07 -11.32
C ILE A 115 -38.95 -10.43 -11.36
N ARG A 116 -39.81 -9.41 -11.34
CA ARG A 116 -41.27 -9.60 -11.42
C ARG A 116 -41.70 -10.09 -12.79
N TYR A 117 -41.13 -9.55 -13.86
CA TYR A 117 -41.49 -9.93 -15.23
C TYR A 117 -41.21 -11.42 -15.50
N ASP A 118 -40.06 -11.94 -15.06
CA ASP A 118 -39.69 -13.35 -15.21
C ASP A 118 -40.30 -14.25 -14.11
N ASN A 119 -41.07 -13.67 -13.18
CA ASN A 119 -41.65 -14.35 -12.02
C ASN A 119 -40.59 -15.13 -11.21
N LEU A 120 -39.45 -14.49 -10.94
CA LEU A 120 -38.33 -15.12 -10.24
C LEU A 120 -38.57 -15.16 -8.73
N ASN A 121 -38.28 -16.32 -8.14
CA ASN A 121 -38.16 -16.40 -6.70
C ASN A 121 -36.80 -15.88 -6.20
N TYR A 122 -36.70 -15.64 -4.90
CA TYR A 122 -35.49 -15.10 -4.27
C TYR A 122 -34.20 -15.89 -4.60
N GLN A 123 -34.28 -17.23 -4.58
CA GLN A 123 -33.11 -18.08 -4.84
C GLN A 123 -32.62 -17.93 -6.28
N GLN A 124 -33.54 -17.76 -7.24
CA GLN A 124 -33.20 -17.52 -8.64
C GLN A 124 -32.56 -16.14 -8.84
N VAL A 125 -33.06 -15.11 -8.14
CA VAL A 125 -32.47 -13.76 -8.16
C VAL A 125 -31.05 -13.79 -7.61
N LYS A 126 -30.86 -14.37 -6.42
CA LYS A 126 -29.55 -14.52 -5.79
C LYS A 126 -28.57 -15.29 -6.67
N GLN A 127 -29.00 -16.39 -7.27
CA GLN A 127 -28.14 -17.16 -8.19
C GLN A 127 -27.72 -16.34 -9.42
N ALA A 128 -28.61 -15.53 -9.98
CA ALA A 128 -28.30 -14.68 -11.13
C ALA A 128 -27.31 -13.56 -10.76
N LEU A 129 -27.46 -12.95 -9.58
CA LEU A 129 -26.53 -11.94 -9.07
C LEU A 129 -25.18 -12.53 -8.67
N GLN A 130 -25.17 -13.77 -8.17
CA GLN A 130 -23.94 -14.54 -7.93
C GLN A 130 -23.19 -14.80 -9.23
N GLU A 131 -23.89 -15.25 -10.26
CA GLU A 131 -23.31 -15.42 -11.60
C GLU A 131 -22.73 -14.10 -12.11
N PHE A 132 -23.48 -12.99 -12.01
CA PHE A 132 -22.99 -11.66 -12.37
C PHE A 132 -21.70 -11.29 -11.62
N LEU A 133 -21.69 -11.40 -10.28
CA LEU A 133 -20.52 -11.06 -9.46
C LEU A 133 -19.33 -11.96 -9.76
N PHE A 134 -19.54 -13.25 -9.95
CA PHE A 134 -18.43 -14.17 -10.24
C PHE A 134 -17.77 -13.87 -11.58
N ASN A 135 -18.57 -13.49 -12.58
CA ASN A 135 -18.03 -13.00 -13.84
C ASN A 135 -17.27 -11.69 -13.62
N MET A 136 -17.91 -10.66 -13.04
CA MET A 136 -17.27 -9.35 -12.84
C MET A 136 -16.04 -9.36 -11.91
N ALA A 137 -16.00 -10.26 -10.93
CA ALA A 137 -14.94 -10.34 -9.93
C ALA A 137 -13.66 -11.02 -10.45
N ILE A 138 -13.69 -11.65 -11.62
CA ILE A 138 -12.48 -12.11 -12.29
C ILE A 138 -11.89 -10.91 -13.04
N PRO A 139 -10.81 -10.28 -12.53
CA PRO A 139 -10.25 -9.11 -13.17
C PRO A 139 -9.68 -9.52 -14.54
N THR A 140 -10.33 -9.03 -15.60
CA THR A 140 -9.77 -9.01 -16.95
C THR A 140 -8.96 -7.74 -17.19
N ARG A 141 -8.91 -6.80 -16.23
CA ARG A 141 -7.86 -5.77 -16.16
C ARG A 141 -6.60 -6.32 -15.48
N VAL A 142 -5.46 -5.90 -16.00
CA VAL A 142 -4.08 -6.39 -15.77
C VAL A 142 -3.65 -6.21 -14.31
N GLY A 143 -3.23 -7.30 -13.65
CA GLY A 143 -2.19 -7.24 -12.61
C GLY A 143 -2.56 -7.72 -11.21
N PHE A 144 -1.93 -8.81 -10.77
CA PHE A 144 -1.73 -9.04 -9.33
C PHE A 144 -0.52 -8.20 -8.91
N GLN A 145 -0.66 -7.22 -8.02
CA GLN A 145 0.42 -6.31 -7.63
C GLN A 145 0.86 -6.62 -6.18
N CYS A 146 1.75 -7.60 -6.02
CA CYS A 146 2.13 -8.19 -4.73
C CYS A 146 3.64 -8.46 -4.61
N VAL A 147 4.10 -8.59 -3.36
CA VAL A 147 5.47 -9.00 -3.00
C VAL A 147 5.53 -10.47 -2.61
N SER A 148 6.73 -11.06 -2.59
CA SER A 148 6.96 -12.46 -2.21
C SER A 148 6.86 -12.71 -0.69
N GLU A 149 6.67 -13.97 -0.30
CA GLU A 149 6.48 -14.39 1.11
C GLU A 149 7.67 -14.12 2.05
N ASP A 150 8.88 -13.96 1.49
CA ASP A 150 10.10 -13.62 2.21
C ASP A 150 10.31 -12.10 2.38
N THR A 151 9.30 -11.32 2.02
CA THR A 151 9.25 -9.86 2.25
C THR A 151 8.63 -9.58 3.62
N GLU A 152 9.23 -8.66 4.35
CA GLU A 152 8.74 -8.11 5.63
C GLU A 152 8.39 -6.63 5.44
N ILE A 153 7.38 -6.14 6.15
CA ILE A 153 6.93 -4.75 6.10
C ILE A 153 7.18 -4.08 7.45
N LEU A 154 7.59 -2.81 7.39
CA LEU A 154 7.93 -2.05 8.59
C LEU A 154 6.66 -1.51 9.26
N THR A 155 6.55 -1.75 10.56
CA THR A 155 5.51 -1.21 11.44
C THR A 155 6.17 -0.34 12.52
N PRO A 156 5.42 0.47 13.29
CA PRO A 156 5.96 1.18 14.45
C PRO A 156 6.60 0.25 15.50
N GLU A 157 6.15 -1.00 15.57
CA GLU A 157 6.64 -2.04 16.50
C GLU A 157 7.82 -2.85 15.92
N GLY A 158 8.22 -2.58 14.68
CA GLY A 158 9.28 -3.32 13.98
C GLY A 158 8.80 -4.06 12.74
N TRP A 159 9.59 -5.02 12.29
CA TRP A 159 9.38 -5.73 11.03
C TRP A 159 8.40 -6.90 11.20
N LYS A 160 7.35 -6.93 10.36
CA LYS A 160 6.34 -7.99 10.37
C LYS A 160 6.24 -8.68 9.03
N ARG A 161 6.00 -9.99 9.06
CA ARG A 161 5.80 -10.86 7.90
C ARG A 161 4.34 -10.90 7.47
N HIS A 162 4.11 -11.57 6.34
CA HIS A 162 2.79 -11.76 5.78
C HIS A 162 1.81 -12.45 6.72
N ASP A 163 2.24 -13.23 7.71
CA ASP A 163 1.39 -13.94 8.67
C ASP A 163 1.08 -13.12 9.93
N GLU A 164 1.84 -12.05 10.16
CA GLU A 164 1.73 -11.20 11.35
C GLU A 164 0.86 -9.97 11.09
N ILE A 165 0.87 -9.42 9.87
CA ILE A 165 0.09 -8.23 9.52
C ILE A 165 -1.38 -8.57 9.27
N LYS A 166 -2.25 -7.79 9.92
CA LYS A 166 -3.71 -7.85 9.85
C LYS A 166 -4.29 -6.51 9.44
N GLU A 167 -5.55 -6.55 9.04
CA GLU A 167 -6.34 -5.34 8.84
C GLU A 167 -6.42 -4.55 10.14
N GLY A 168 -6.25 -3.23 10.02
CA GLY A 168 -6.23 -2.31 11.15
C GLY A 168 -4.85 -2.07 11.77
N ASP A 169 -3.84 -2.87 11.45
CA ASP A 169 -2.47 -2.61 11.88
C ASP A 169 -1.94 -1.31 11.27
N ILE A 170 -1.01 -0.66 11.96
CA ILE A 170 -0.33 0.54 11.47
C ILE A 170 0.98 0.11 10.81
N ILE A 171 1.21 0.55 9.56
CA ILE A 171 2.45 0.30 8.83
C ILE A 171 3.09 1.61 8.37
N LYS A 172 4.41 1.57 8.15
CA LYS A 172 5.15 2.71 7.59
C LYS A 172 5.05 2.72 6.06
N THR A 173 4.71 3.88 5.53
CA THR A 173 4.47 4.15 4.11
C THR A 173 5.28 5.36 3.66
N PHE A 174 5.26 5.66 2.37
CA PHE A 174 6.01 6.76 1.76
C PHE A 174 5.09 7.67 0.96
N ASN A 175 5.07 8.94 1.30
CA ASN A 175 4.30 9.94 0.59
C ASN A 175 5.04 10.38 -0.68
N LEU A 176 4.45 10.11 -1.85
CA LEU A 176 5.05 10.46 -3.15
C LEU A 176 5.26 11.96 -3.36
N LYS A 177 4.41 12.80 -2.75
CA LYS A 177 4.42 14.27 -2.94
C LYS A 177 5.47 14.94 -2.05
N THR A 178 5.54 14.54 -0.78
CA THR A 178 6.44 15.17 0.21
C THR A 178 7.78 14.45 0.35
N GLY A 179 7.85 13.18 -0.04
CA GLY A 179 9.02 12.32 0.19
C GLY A 179 9.17 11.89 1.65
N GLU A 180 8.12 12.03 2.45
CA GLU A 180 8.11 11.73 3.88
C GLU A 180 7.60 10.32 4.18
N ILE A 181 8.03 9.78 5.32
CA ILE A 181 7.54 8.55 5.90
C ILE A 181 6.28 8.86 6.72
N GLU A 182 5.21 8.11 6.47
CA GLU A 182 3.93 8.25 7.16
C GLU A 182 3.51 6.93 7.78
N ASP A 183 2.87 7.00 8.96
CA ASP A 183 2.18 5.86 9.54
C ASP A 183 0.75 5.81 9.00
N LYS A 184 0.39 4.73 8.32
CA LYS A 184 -0.95 4.53 7.74
C LYS A 184 -1.55 3.21 8.21
N LYS A 185 -2.87 3.21 8.39
CA LYS A 185 -3.64 2.02 8.75
C LYS A 185 -3.73 1.09 7.54
N VAL A 186 -3.59 -0.21 7.78
CA VAL A 186 -3.83 -1.25 6.77
C VAL A 186 -5.33 -1.42 6.61
N GLU A 187 -5.82 -1.13 5.41
CA GLU A 187 -7.24 -1.26 5.07
C GLU A 187 -7.61 -2.70 4.71
N PHE A 188 -6.67 -3.45 4.13
CA PHE A 188 -6.89 -4.86 3.76
C PHE A 188 -5.55 -5.56 3.54
N VAL A 189 -5.50 -6.88 3.69
CA VAL A 189 -4.30 -7.68 3.37
C VAL A 189 -4.63 -8.80 2.38
N PHE A 190 -4.09 -8.69 1.16
CA PHE A 190 -4.17 -9.76 0.17
C PHE A 190 -3.10 -10.82 0.41
N LYS A 191 -3.46 -12.11 0.42
CA LYS A 191 -2.53 -13.25 0.50
C LYS A 191 -3.01 -14.39 -0.41
N ARG A 192 -2.12 -15.00 -1.21
CA ARG A 192 -2.47 -16.13 -2.08
C ARG A 192 -1.24 -16.99 -2.42
N LYS A 193 -1.40 -18.32 -2.50
CA LYS A 193 -0.42 -19.20 -3.18
C LYS A 193 -0.33 -18.85 -4.67
N TYR A 194 0.88 -18.68 -5.17
CA TYR A 194 1.17 -18.30 -6.54
C TYR A 194 2.33 -19.14 -7.08
N LYS A 195 2.20 -19.54 -8.35
CA LYS A 195 3.23 -20.24 -9.13
C LYS A 195 3.33 -19.54 -10.48
N GLY A 196 4.46 -18.93 -10.79
CA GLY A 196 4.65 -18.15 -12.02
C GLY A 196 5.89 -17.26 -11.98
N ILE A 197 6.06 -16.42 -13.00
CA ILE A 197 7.20 -15.49 -13.05
C ILE A 197 6.95 -14.30 -12.13
N MET A 198 7.95 -13.97 -11.32
CA MET A 198 8.10 -12.70 -10.62
C MET A 198 9.32 -11.94 -11.12
N TYR A 199 9.35 -10.63 -10.91
CA TYR A 199 10.47 -9.77 -11.26
C TYR A 199 11.29 -9.43 -10.02
N ARG A 200 12.58 -9.76 -10.07
CA ARG A 200 13.54 -9.40 -9.03
C ARG A 200 14.32 -8.17 -9.46
N LEU A 201 14.06 -7.02 -8.83
CA LEU A 201 14.87 -5.83 -9.03
C LEU A 201 15.91 -5.79 -7.93
N ARG A 202 17.18 -5.71 -8.31
CA ARG A 202 18.27 -5.74 -7.33
C ARG A 202 19.46 -4.89 -7.72
N ASN A 203 20.17 -4.50 -6.68
CA ASN A 203 21.54 -4.02 -6.74
C ASN A 203 22.27 -4.46 -5.46
N ARG A 204 23.40 -3.83 -5.14
CA ARG A 204 24.13 -4.12 -3.90
C ARG A 204 23.36 -3.71 -2.63
N ILE A 205 22.43 -2.75 -2.74
CA ILE A 205 21.72 -2.08 -1.64
C ILE A 205 20.27 -2.57 -1.44
N GLN A 206 19.52 -2.88 -2.49
CA GLN A 206 18.11 -3.29 -2.44
C GLN A 206 17.86 -4.61 -3.20
N ASP A 207 16.81 -5.35 -2.82
CA ASP A 207 16.40 -6.63 -3.44
C ASP A 207 14.90 -6.90 -3.28
N GLN A 208 14.08 -6.30 -4.15
CA GLN A 208 12.63 -6.52 -4.19
C GLN A 208 12.29 -7.65 -5.18
N LEU A 209 11.36 -8.53 -4.80
CA LEU A 209 10.78 -9.57 -5.65
C LEU A 209 9.27 -9.34 -5.74
N ILE A 210 8.83 -8.93 -6.91
CA ILE A 210 7.48 -8.42 -7.14
C ILE A 210 6.78 -9.18 -8.26
N SER A 211 5.47 -9.32 -8.17
CA SER A 211 4.68 -9.95 -9.22
C SER A 211 4.59 -9.04 -10.47
N PRO A 212 4.16 -9.58 -11.62
CA PRO A 212 3.91 -8.78 -12.80
C PRO A 212 2.88 -7.68 -12.57
N GLU A 213 2.99 -6.55 -13.29
CA GLU A 213 2.17 -5.34 -13.13
C GLU A 213 2.32 -4.62 -11.78
N HIS A 214 3.20 -5.10 -10.89
CA HIS A 214 3.46 -4.45 -9.61
C HIS A 214 4.03 -3.04 -9.82
N ARG A 215 3.42 -2.03 -9.19
CA ARG A 215 3.85 -0.64 -9.28
C ARG A 215 5.12 -0.41 -8.45
N VAL A 216 6.24 -0.23 -9.12
CA VAL A 216 7.52 0.15 -8.53
C VAL A 216 7.52 1.65 -8.26
N LEU A 217 7.84 2.02 -7.02
CA LEU A 217 8.12 3.40 -6.65
C LEU A 217 9.52 3.77 -7.15
N ARG A 218 9.60 4.82 -7.97
CA ARG A 218 10.88 5.33 -8.47
C ARG A 218 10.89 6.84 -8.53
N ARG A 219 12.08 7.43 -8.45
CA ARG A 219 12.28 8.84 -8.81
C ARG A 219 12.41 8.98 -10.32
N LYS A 220 11.79 10.02 -10.89
CA LYS A 220 12.01 10.41 -12.27
C LYS A 220 13.45 10.91 -12.45
N PHE A 221 14.18 10.36 -13.43
CA PHE A 221 15.54 10.77 -13.75
C PHE A 221 15.60 12.29 -13.99
N ASN A 222 16.63 12.96 -13.48
CA ASN A 222 16.80 14.43 -13.51
C ASN A 222 15.73 15.28 -12.80
N THR A 223 14.85 14.69 -11.99
CA THR A 223 13.87 15.45 -11.19
C THR A 223 13.88 14.99 -9.73
N GLN A 224 13.21 15.72 -8.83
CA GLN A 224 12.97 15.29 -7.45
C GLN A 224 11.63 14.55 -7.27
N ASN A 225 10.89 14.30 -8.36
CA ASN A 225 9.54 13.77 -8.29
C ASN A 225 9.51 12.24 -8.28
N TYR A 226 8.74 11.67 -7.35
CA TYR A 226 8.48 10.23 -7.27
C TYR A 226 7.25 9.84 -8.10
N VAL A 227 7.30 8.64 -8.69
CA VAL A 227 6.19 8.04 -9.44
C VAL A 227 6.07 6.56 -9.14
N LEU A 228 4.84 6.06 -9.19
CA LEU A 228 4.53 4.64 -9.22
C LEU A 228 4.36 4.21 -10.68
N GLN A 229 5.14 3.21 -11.11
CA GLN A 229 5.05 2.68 -12.46
C GLN A 229 5.12 1.14 -12.46
N PRO A 230 4.31 0.44 -13.27
CA PRO A 230 4.40 -1.00 -13.42
C PRO A 230 5.83 -1.47 -13.77
N ILE A 231 6.24 -2.62 -13.25
CA ILE A 231 7.58 -3.17 -13.49
C ILE A 231 7.89 -3.37 -14.98
N GLU A 232 6.91 -3.71 -15.78
CA GLU A 232 7.04 -3.84 -17.23
C GLU A 232 7.40 -2.50 -17.89
N GLU A 233 6.88 -1.38 -17.40
CA GLU A 233 7.27 -0.03 -17.87
C GLU A 233 8.63 0.39 -17.34
N VAL A 234 8.99 -0.04 -16.13
CA VAL A 234 10.33 0.19 -15.57
C VAL A 234 11.41 -0.55 -16.38
N LEU A 235 11.12 -1.75 -16.89
CA LEU A 235 12.00 -2.53 -17.76
C LEU A 235 12.29 -1.86 -19.12
N LYS A 236 11.37 -1.02 -19.59
CA LYS A 236 11.48 -0.24 -20.85
C LYS A 236 12.47 0.93 -20.75
N LEU A 237 12.80 1.37 -19.54
CA LEU A 237 13.57 2.59 -19.33
C LEU A 237 15.02 2.40 -19.77
N LYS A 238 15.48 3.30 -20.66
CA LYS A 238 16.90 3.45 -21.00
C LYS A 238 17.67 4.27 -19.95
N SER A 239 16.94 5.08 -19.17
CA SER A 239 17.50 5.87 -18.08
C SER A 239 17.75 5.00 -16.83
N PRO A 240 18.73 5.36 -15.99
CA PRO A 240 18.92 4.70 -14.70
C PRO A 240 17.63 4.69 -13.86
N ILE A 241 17.30 3.53 -13.31
CA ILE A 241 16.10 3.34 -12.48
C ILE A 241 16.48 3.69 -11.04
N ILE A 242 16.07 4.86 -10.57
CA ILE A 242 16.33 5.36 -9.22
C ILE A 242 15.16 4.99 -8.33
N VAL A 243 15.38 4.22 -7.28
CA VAL A 243 14.33 3.87 -6.30
C VAL A 243 14.68 4.43 -4.91
N PRO A 244 13.69 4.94 -4.16
CA PRO A 244 13.92 5.33 -2.77
C PRO A 244 14.07 4.09 -1.89
N ILE A 245 14.99 4.20 -0.93
CA ILE A 245 15.23 3.22 0.14
C ILE A 245 14.95 3.81 1.52
N ALA A 246 14.76 5.13 1.60
CA ALA A 246 14.35 5.85 2.79
C ALA A 246 13.59 7.14 2.39
N GLY A 247 12.81 7.68 3.32
CA GLY A 247 12.15 8.99 3.20
C GLY A 247 12.47 9.88 4.39
N LYS A 248 12.06 11.14 4.31
CA LYS A 248 12.19 12.08 5.44
C LYS A 248 11.28 11.66 6.58
N ASN A 249 11.73 11.75 7.82
CA ASN A 249 10.89 11.47 8.99
C ASN A 249 10.41 12.80 9.59
N PRO A 250 9.15 13.21 9.38
CA PRO A 250 8.66 14.53 9.80
C PRO A 250 8.30 14.59 11.29
N ARG A 251 8.51 13.50 12.05
CA ARG A 251 8.15 13.46 13.48
C ARG A 251 8.92 14.51 14.28
N PRO A 252 8.26 15.17 15.26
CA PRO A 252 8.92 16.06 16.19
C PRO A 252 9.87 15.29 17.11
N ASP A 253 10.80 16.01 17.73
CA ASP A 253 11.72 15.46 18.73
C ASP A 253 10.93 14.84 19.90
N TYR A 254 11.29 13.61 20.24
CA TYR A 254 10.80 12.95 21.46
C TYR A 254 11.32 13.71 22.69
N PRO A 255 10.56 13.79 23.80
CA PRO A 255 10.94 14.54 25.00
C PRO A 255 12.07 13.85 25.81
N ILE A 256 13.25 13.75 25.20
CA ILE A 256 14.48 13.20 25.75
C ILE A 256 15.64 14.11 25.34
N SER A 257 16.59 14.34 26.25
CA SER A 257 17.76 15.17 25.97
C SER A 257 18.72 14.49 25.00
N ASP A 258 19.43 15.29 24.20
CA ASP A 258 20.48 14.83 23.31
C ASP A 258 21.59 14.10 24.08
N GLU A 259 21.92 14.59 25.28
CA GLU A 259 22.90 13.98 26.19
C GLU A 259 22.45 12.58 26.61
N GLN A 260 21.16 12.38 26.89
CA GLN A 260 20.65 11.08 27.29
C GLN A 260 20.66 10.11 26.10
N ILE A 261 20.27 10.57 24.90
CA ILE A 261 20.39 9.77 23.66
C ILE A 261 21.84 9.30 23.45
N LYS A 262 22.80 10.22 23.53
CA LYS A 262 24.23 9.92 23.36
C LYS A 262 24.72 8.92 24.39
N LEU A 263 24.41 9.14 25.67
CA LEU A 263 24.87 8.26 26.74
C LEU A 263 24.24 6.86 26.62
N MET A 264 22.95 6.78 26.26
CA MET A 264 22.30 5.49 26.01
C MET A 264 22.92 4.77 24.81
N ALA A 265 23.22 5.47 23.71
CA ALA A 265 23.91 4.88 22.57
C ALA A 265 25.28 4.29 22.96
N TRP A 266 26.06 5.02 23.76
CA TRP A 266 27.33 4.53 24.32
C TRP A 266 27.16 3.28 25.19
N ILE A 267 26.14 3.26 26.05
CA ILE A 267 25.87 2.13 26.94
C ILE A 267 25.41 0.90 26.14
N ILE A 268 24.60 1.09 25.10
CA ILE A 268 24.13 -0.04 24.27
C ILE A 268 25.31 -0.64 23.49
N SER A 269 26.22 0.19 22.96
CA SER A 269 27.35 -0.26 22.15
C SER A 269 28.52 -0.82 22.98
N GLU A 270 28.89 -0.16 24.08
CA GLU A 270 30.13 -0.42 24.84
C GLU A 270 29.88 -0.80 26.31
N GLY A 271 28.61 -0.85 26.72
CA GLY A 271 28.24 -1.12 28.10
C GLY A 271 28.45 -2.58 28.49
N SER A 272 28.43 -2.87 29.79
CA SER A 272 28.21 -4.20 30.31
C SER A 272 27.50 -4.11 31.66
N VAL A 273 26.76 -5.15 32.02
CA VAL A 273 26.13 -5.28 33.34
C VAL A 273 26.80 -6.41 34.12
N GLU A 274 27.33 -6.07 35.29
CA GLU A 274 27.80 -7.09 36.22
C GLU A 274 26.63 -7.93 36.74
N ARG A 275 26.76 -9.25 36.63
CA ARG A 275 25.75 -10.17 37.15
C ARG A 275 25.92 -10.36 38.66
N PRO A 276 24.81 -10.46 39.42
CA PRO A 276 24.88 -10.74 40.85
C PRO A 276 25.51 -12.12 41.10
N GLY A 277 26.40 -12.20 42.10
CA GLY A 277 27.06 -13.43 42.52
C GLY A 277 26.63 -13.86 43.93
N LYS A 278 27.17 -14.99 44.41
CA LYS A 278 26.82 -15.62 45.71
C LYS A 278 26.93 -14.69 46.93
N TYR A 279 27.77 -13.64 46.85
CA TYR A 279 28.04 -12.72 47.96
C TYR A 279 27.81 -11.23 47.60
N ARG A 280 27.32 -10.91 46.38
CA ARG A 280 27.11 -9.52 45.92
C ARG A 280 25.89 -9.41 45.02
N CYS A 281 24.87 -8.69 45.47
CA CYS A 281 23.69 -8.32 44.67
C CYS A 281 23.92 -6.99 43.93
N CYS A 282 24.87 -6.93 42.99
CA CYS A 282 25.17 -5.68 42.28
C CYS A 282 25.03 -5.81 40.76
N HIS A 283 24.09 -5.04 40.19
CA HIS A 283 23.94 -4.83 38.75
C HIS A 283 24.66 -3.55 38.35
N ARG A 284 26.00 -3.55 38.41
CA ARG A 284 26.77 -2.35 38.06
C ARG A 284 26.92 -2.25 36.55
N VAL A 285 26.66 -1.06 36.03
CA VAL A 285 26.90 -0.75 34.62
C VAL A 285 28.34 -0.27 34.48
N SER A 286 29.08 -0.88 33.55
CA SER A 286 30.42 -0.44 33.15
C SER A 286 30.39 -0.03 31.69
N ILE A 287 31.21 0.94 31.31
CA ILE A 287 31.47 1.31 29.90
C ILE A 287 32.97 1.15 29.67
N TYR A 288 33.35 0.52 28.55
CA TYR A 288 34.76 0.31 28.21
C TYR A 288 35.16 1.24 27.08
N GLN A 289 36.26 1.98 27.24
CA GLN A 289 36.79 2.82 26.16
C GLN A 289 38.30 3.05 26.30
N SER A 290 39.02 3.07 25.17
CA SER A 290 40.45 3.36 25.18
C SER A 290 40.71 4.86 25.27
N LYS A 291 41.39 5.27 26.34
CA LYS A 291 41.86 6.64 26.54
C LYS A 291 43.03 7.00 25.61
N ILE A 292 43.76 6.01 25.13
CA ILE A 292 44.95 6.18 24.27
C ILE A 292 44.52 6.28 22.81
N LYS A 293 43.78 5.29 22.31
CA LYS A 293 43.39 5.25 20.89
C LYS A 293 42.26 6.21 20.53
N ASN A 294 41.25 6.30 21.40
CA ASN A 294 40.01 7.04 21.12
C ASN A 294 39.73 8.10 22.19
N ARG A 295 40.73 8.95 22.48
CA ARG A 295 40.65 9.97 23.53
C ARG A 295 39.40 10.84 23.46
N LYS A 296 39.00 11.27 22.27
CA LYS A 296 37.78 12.10 22.07
C LYS A 296 36.51 11.38 22.53
N ASN A 297 36.38 10.09 22.22
CA ASN A 297 35.23 9.28 22.62
C ASN A 297 35.20 9.07 24.13
N TYR A 298 36.37 8.81 24.73
CA TYR A 298 36.51 8.72 26.19
C TYR A 298 36.08 10.04 26.86
N ASP A 299 36.61 11.18 26.40
CA ASP A 299 36.29 12.49 26.96
C ASP A 299 34.79 12.83 26.81
N GLU A 300 34.16 12.44 25.69
CA GLU A 300 32.71 12.58 25.48
C GLU A 300 31.91 11.78 26.51
N ILE A 301 32.25 10.50 26.74
CA ILE A 301 31.58 9.67 27.77
C ILE A 301 31.72 10.32 29.15
N ILE A 302 32.94 10.75 29.53
CA ILE A 302 33.17 11.39 30.83
C ILE A 302 32.34 12.68 30.99
N ASN A 303 32.25 13.50 29.95
CA ASN A 303 31.46 14.73 29.99
C ASN A 303 29.96 14.43 30.13
N LEU A 304 29.45 13.38 29.46
CA LEU A 304 28.06 12.93 29.62
C LEU A 304 27.79 12.41 31.04
N LEU A 305 28.71 11.63 31.62
CA LEU A 305 28.57 11.15 33.00
C LEU A 305 28.55 12.32 34.01
N LYS A 306 29.40 13.35 33.81
CA LYS A 306 29.38 14.58 34.62
C LYS A 306 28.07 15.34 34.47
N HIS A 307 27.57 15.50 33.25
CA HIS A 307 26.32 16.19 32.97
C HIS A 307 25.14 15.61 33.76
N PHE A 308 25.04 14.28 33.85
CA PHE A 308 24.00 13.58 34.61
C PHE A 308 24.32 13.37 36.10
N ASN A 309 25.43 13.94 36.59
CA ASN A 309 25.95 13.73 37.94
C ASN A 309 26.00 12.23 38.31
N LEU A 310 26.62 11.44 37.43
CA LEU A 310 26.80 10.01 37.61
C LEU A 310 28.21 9.76 38.16
N ALA A 311 28.27 9.18 39.36
CA ALA A 311 29.51 8.80 40.00
C ALA A 311 30.05 7.48 39.45
N TYR A 312 31.34 7.46 39.11
CA TYR A 312 32.05 6.31 38.55
C TYR A 312 33.47 6.19 39.10
N THR A 313 34.05 5.00 38.97
CA THR A 313 35.49 4.75 39.16
C THR A 313 36.11 4.30 37.84
N ASN A 314 37.35 4.71 37.60
CA ASN A 314 38.11 4.27 36.42
C ASN A 314 39.11 3.21 36.84
N HIS A 315 39.14 2.09 36.11
CA HIS A 315 40.14 1.05 36.28
C HIS A 315 40.80 0.76 34.94
N PRO A 316 42.14 0.83 34.82
CA PRO A 316 42.84 0.32 33.64
C PRO A 316 42.65 -1.20 33.58
N THR A 317 42.27 -1.70 32.40
CA THR A 317 42.14 -3.12 32.11
C THR A 317 42.65 -3.42 30.70
N THR A 318 42.88 -4.69 30.40
CA THR A 318 43.31 -5.12 29.06
C THR A 318 42.13 -5.75 28.32
N SER A 319 41.85 -5.27 27.11
CA SER A 319 40.88 -5.89 26.19
C SER A 319 41.53 -6.08 24.84
N LEU A 320 41.42 -7.28 24.27
CA LEU A 320 42.04 -7.66 22.98
C LEU A 320 43.56 -7.34 22.89
N GLY A 321 44.27 -7.38 24.01
CA GLY A 321 45.71 -7.10 24.09
C GLY A 321 46.08 -5.63 24.23
N GLU A 322 45.10 -4.73 24.37
CA GLU A 322 45.31 -3.28 24.45
C GLU A 322 44.73 -2.68 25.73
N GLU A 323 45.34 -1.59 26.20
CA GLU A 323 44.90 -0.89 27.39
C GLU A 323 43.59 -0.13 27.13
N VAL A 324 42.56 -0.49 27.89
CA VAL A 324 41.25 0.16 27.89
C VAL A 324 40.88 0.59 29.32
N GLN A 325 40.08 1.63 29.44
CA GLN A 325 39.58 2.08 30.73
C GLN A 325 38.19 1.49 30.95
N GLN A 326 38.02 0.76 32.05
CA GLN A 326 36.71 0.39 32.55
C GLN A 326 36.16 1.54 33.41
N ILE A 327 35.15 2.22 32.87
CA ILE A 327 34.41 3.29 33.55
C ILE A 327 33.24 2.63 34.28
N ARG A 328 33.43 2.31 35.56
CA ARG A 328 32.47 1.53 36.35
C ARG A 328 31.58 2.44 37.19
N LEU A 329 30.27 2.40 36.94
CA LEU A 329 29.32 3.25 37.65
C LEU A 329 29.06 2.77 39.09
N ASN A 330 28.83 3.73 39.99
CA ASN A 330 28.44 3.40 41.35
C ASN A 330 27.00 2.79 41.40
N ALA A 331 26.52 2.33 42.56
CA ALA A 331 25.22 1.63 42.64
C ALA A 331 24.06 2.55 42.28
N GLU A 332 24.12 3.77 42.79
CA GLU A 332 23.08 4.78 42.58
C GLU A 332 23.02 5.22 41.11
N SER A 333 24.18 5.46 40.51
CA SER A 333 24.31 5.82 39.09
C SER A 333 23.85 4.68 38.18
N SER A 334 24.22 3.43 38.51
CA SER A 334 23.71 2.26 37.78
C SER A 334 22.18 2.13 37.89
N LYS A 335 21.58 2.43 39.06
CA LYS A 335 20.12 2.45 39.21
C LYS A 335 19.45 3.50 38.33
N LYS A 336 20.07 4.67 38.14
CA LYS A 336 19.56 5.71 37.22
C LYS A 336 19.55 5.19 35.78
N ILE A 337 20.63 4.55 35.33
CA ILE A 337 20.72 3.93 34.01
C ILE A 337 19.65 2.84 33.84
N HIS A 338 19.54 1.91 34.78
CA HIS A 338 18.53 0.83 34.72
C HIS A 338 17.09 1.35 34.62
N ARG A 339 16.78 2.52 35.19
CA ARG A 339 15.46 3.15 35.02
C ARG A 339 15.22 3.60 33.59
N TRP A 340 16.25 4.09 32.88
CA TRP A 340 16.13 4.44 31.47
C TRP A 340 15.88 3.21 30.59
N PHE A 341 16.55 2.09 30.89
CA PHE A 341 16.35 0.83 30.17
C PHE A 341 15.08 0.07 30.60
N GLY A 342 14.46 0.42 31.73
CA GLY A 342 13.31 -0.31 32.28
C GLY A 342 13.64 -1.70 32.85
N THR A 343 14.91 -2.11 32.87
CA THR A 343 15.37 -3.40 33.40
C THR A 343 16.74 -3.27 34.06
N LYS A 344 17.09 -4.25 34.90
CA LYS A 344 18.41 -4.36 35.55
C LYS A 344 19.30 -5.43 34.93
N GLU A 345 18.75 -6.27 34.05
CA GLU A 345 19.39 -7.51 33.61
C GLU A 345 20.30 -7.31 32.40
N ASN A 346 19.92 -6.40 31.51
CA ASN A 346 20.63 -6.14 30.26
C ASN A 346 20.57 -4.65 29.91
N VAL A 347 21.57 -4.18 29.16
CA VAL A 347 21.60 -2.83 28.55
C VAL A 347 21.95 -2.88 27.06
N HIS A 348 22.18 -4.06 26.49
CA HIS A 348 22.45 -4.28 25.06
C HIS A 348 21.16 -4.49 24.26
N PHE A 349 20.21 -3.57 24.39
CA PHE A 349 19.01 -3.52 23.57
C PHE A 349 18.52 -2.08 23.48
N ILE A 350 17.63 -1.79 22.53
CA ILE A 350 17.11 -0.43 22.31
C ILE A 350 15.70 -0.35 22.93
N PRO A 351 15.48 0.48 23.96
CA PRO A 351 14.14 0.68 24.50
C PRO A 351 13.16 1.21 23.45
N GLU A 352 11.90 0.79 23.54
CA GLU A 352 10.84 1.07 22.55
C GLU A 352 10.66 2.57 22.27
N TYR A 353 10.80 3.43 23.29
CA TYR A 353 10.67 4.87 23.11
C TYR A 353 11.77 5.46 22.22
N LEU A 354 12.94 4.82 22.12
CA LEU A 354 14.01 5.22 21.19
C LEU A 354 13.73 4.75 19.75
N LEU A 355 12.82 3.81 19.53
CA LEU A 355 12.38 3.41 18.18
C LEU A 355 11.47 4.45 17.52
N ASN A 356 11.07 5.48 18.25
CA ASN A 356 10.10 6.49 17.79
C ASN A 356 10.69 7.91 17.70
N LEU A 357 12.02 8.04 17.74
CA LEU A 357 12.74 9.31 17.65
C LEU A 357 12.50 10.06 16.32
N SER A 358 12.71 11.38 16.34
CA SER A 358 12.74 12.21 15.14
C SER A 358 13.90 11.85 14.21
N GLU A 359 13.91 12.41 13.00
CA GLU A 359 15.03 12.26 12.06
C GLU A 359 16.37 12.70 12.70
N ARG A 360 16.38 13.85 13.36
CA ARG A 360 17.56 14.44 14.00
C ARG A 360 18.07 13.57 15.15
N GLN A 361 17.17 13.15 16.02
CA GLN A 361 17.50 12.33 17.20
C GLN A 361 17.96 10.92 16.79
N SER A 362 17.34 10.34 15.76
CA SER A 362 17.75 9.04 15.22
C SER A 362 19.16 9.09 14.62
N ARG A 363 19.50 10.17 13.89
CA ARG A 363 20.87 10.41 13.42
C ARG A 363 21.85 10.56 14.56
N LEU A 364 21.52 11.35 15.58
CA LEU A 364 22.34 11.55 16.77
C LEU A 364 22.65 10.22 17.48
N PHE A 365 21.63 9.37 17.64
CA PHE A 365 21.77 8.04 18.22
C PHE A 365 22.75 7.19 17.40
N LEU A 366 22.52 7.07 16.08
CA LEU A 366 23.33 6.22 15.21
C LEU A 366 24.78 6.71 15.07
N GLU A 367 24.99 8.02 14.97
CA GLU A 367 26.33 8.61 14.91
C GLU A 367 27.10 8.35 16.20
N THR A 368 26.43 8.38 17.35
CA THR A 368 27.06 8.06 18.63
C THR A 368 27.34 6.57 18.76
N TYR A 369 26.37 5.73 18.41
CA TYR A 369 26.52 4.27 18.41
C TYR A 369 27.71 3.81 17.55
N LEU A 370 27.89 4.42 16.37
CA LEU A 370 29.01 4.13 15.46
C LEU A 370 30.39 4.50 16.04
N LYS A 371 30.48 5.37 17.04
CA LYS A 371 31.76 5.68 17.69
C LYS A 371 32.25 4.55 18.60
N GLY A 372 31.34 3.72 19.10
CA GLY A 372 31.66 2.52 19.87
C GLY A 372 31.88 1.34 18.93
N ASP A 373 30.79 0.75 18.46
CA ASP A 373 30.81 -0.52 17.72
C ASP A 373 30.90 -0.35 16.18
N GLY A 374 31.11 0.88 15.70
CA GLY A 374 31.18 1.18 14.28
C GLY A 374 32.53 0.88 13.66
N LYS A 375 32.52 0.13 12.55
CA LYS A 375 33.67 -0.07 11.65
C LYS A 375 33.49 0.75 10.38
N GLU A 376 34.58 1.34 9.89
CA GLU A 376 34.59 2.17 8.66
C GLU A 376 33.53 3.30 8.67
N GLY A 377 33.10 3.76 9.85
CA GLY A 377 32.07 4.80 10.00
C GLY A 377 30.67 4.45 9.47
N CYS A 378 30.40 3.20 9.10
CA CYS A 378 29.13 2.80 8.49
C CYS A 378 28.72 1.33 8.72
N LYS A 379 29.54 0.50 9.37
CA LYS A 379 29.24 -0.92 9.62
C LYS A 379 29.09 -1.18 11.12
N ILE A 380 28.07 -1.94 11.50
CA ILE A 380 27.82 -2.45 12.85
C ILE A 380 27.82 -3.97 12.77
N THR A 381 28.42 -4.64 13.75
CA THR A 381 28.51 -6.11 13.76
C THR A 381 27.83 -6.64 15.02
N THR A 382 26.74 -7.39 14.87
CA THR A 382 26.01 -7.93 16.02
C THR A 382 25.63 -9.39 15.79
N SER A 383 25.60 -10.18 16.86
CA SER A 383 25.01 -11.52 16.89
C SER A 383 23.57 -11.51 17.42
N ASP A 384 23.10 -10.40 17.97
CA ASP A 384 21.74 -10.23 18.49
C ASP A 384 20.80 -9.74 17.38
N LEU A 385 19.78 -10.55 17.08
CA LEU A 385 18.79 -10.28 16.04
C LEU A 385 17.79 -9.18 16.44
N ASN A 386 17.47 -9.04 17.72
CA ASN A 386 16.53 -8.01 18.19
C ASN A 386 17.19 -6.64 18.07
N LEU A 387 18.41 -6.52 18.61
CA LEU A 387 19.21 -5.30 18.46
C LEU A 387 19.43 -4.94 16.98
N LEU A 388 19.64 -5.93 16.11
CA LEU A 388 19.74 -5.71 14.66
C LEU A 388 18.46 -5.11 14.07
N ASN A 389 17.30 -5.68 14.40
CA ASN A 389 16.01 -5.22 13.92
C ASN A 389 15.70 -3.79 14.40
N ASP A 390 16.00 -3.50 15.66
CA ASP A 390 15.82 -2.19 16.27
C ASP A 390 16.71 -1.13 15.60
N LEU A 391 17.98 -1.46 15.37
CA LEU A 391 18.91 -0.59 14.64
C LEU A 391 18.41 -0.32 13.21
N GLN A 392 17.85 -1.31 12.52
CA GLN A 392 17.27 -1.12 11.19
C GLN A 392 16.09 -0.15 11.20
N THR A 393 15.23 -0.20 12.23
CA THR A 393 14.13 0.74 12.42
C THR A 393 14.65 2.17 12.64
N ILE A 394 15.64 2.36 13.52
CA ILE A 394 16.24 3.68 13.75
C ILE A 394 16.91 4.21 12.48
N ILE A 395 17.57 3.36 11.69
CA ILE A 395 18.16 3.75 10.39
C ILE A 395 17.09 4.31 9.45
N VAL A 396 15.93 3.64 9.34
CA VAL A 396 14.83 4.15 8.52
C VAL A 396 14.30 5.48 9.06
N ASN A 397 14.13 5.62 10.38
CA ASN A 397 13.71 6.86 11.01
C ASN A 397 14.71 8.01 10.85
N ALA A 398 16.00 7.72 10.66
CA ALA A 398 17.04 8.70 10.35
C ALA A 398 17.03 9.17 8.87
N GLY A 399 16.10 8.64 8.07
CA GLY A 399 16.02 8.87 6.63
C GLY A 399 17.15 8.19 5.86
N TRP A 400 17.68 7.09 6.39
CA TRP A 400 18.77 6.32 5.81
C TRP A 400 18.30 4.90 5.44
N GLY A 401 19.00 4.28 4.49
CA GLY A 401 18.81 2.87 4.14
C GLY A 401 19.79 1.96 4.86
N PHE A 402 19.62 0.65 4.71
CA PHE A 402 20.56 -0.34 5.23
C PHE A 402 20.70 -1.57 4.35
N THR A 403 21.81 -2.29 4.56
CA THR A 403 21.98 -3.67 4.09
C THR A 403 22.50 -4.55 5.21
N VAL A 404 22.00 -5.76 5.33
CA VAL A 404 22.50 -6.77 6.27
C VAL A 404 23.12 -7.93 5.50
N ARG A 405 24.34 -8.30 5.88
CA ARG A 405 24.98 -9.54 5.46
C ARG A 405 25.08 -10.49 6.64
N LYS A 406 24.53 -11.69 6.48
CA LYS A 406 24.70 -12.79 7.44
C LYS A 406 25.99 -13.55 7.14
N GLN A 407 26.85 -13.72 8.13
CA GLN A 407 28.05 -14.56 8.09
C GLN A 407 27.85 -15.73 9.06
N LYS A 408 27.84 -16.95 8.50
CA LYS A 408 27.80 -18.17 9.32
C LYS A 408 29.08 -18.27 10.13
N ALA A 409 28.98 -18.80 11.35
CA ALA A 409 30.13 -19.03 12.19
C ALA A 409 31.20 -19.87 11.45
N THR A 410 32.40 -19.30 11.29
CA THR A 410 33.49 -19.91 10.52
C THR A 410 34.21 -21.03 11.29
N ASN A 411 33.98 -21.16 12.60
CA ASN A 411 34.51 -22.25 13.41
C ASN A 411 33.60 -22.54 14.63
N PRO A 412 32.91 -23.71 14.68
CA PRO A 412 32.03 -24.10 15.78
C PRO A 412 32.69 -24.16 17.17
N ARG A 413 34.03 -24.17 17.22
CA ARG A 413 34.81 -24.15 18.48
C ARG A 413 35.02 -22.75 19.07
N ILE A 414 34.78 -21.67 18.31
CA ILE A 414 35.13 -20.29 18.70
C ILE A 414 33.88 -19.38 18.78
N SER A 415 32.90 -19.57 17.89
CA SER A 415 31.61 -18.88 17.98
C SER A 415 30.50 -19.83 17.52
N LYS A 416 29.44 -19.94 18.31
CA LYS A 416 28.26 -20.77 17.98
C LYS A 416 27.17 -19.99 17.24
N SER A 417 27.27 -18.66 17.19
CA SER A 417 26.21 -17.77 16.74
C SER A 417 26.50 -17.23 15.34
N ASP A 418 25.45 -17.09 14.53
CA ASP A 418 25.54 -16.34 13.28
C ASP A 418 25.86 -14.87 13.57
N ILE A 419 26.69 -14.26 12.74
CA ILE A 419 27.09 -12.85 12.86
C ILE A 419 26.40 -12.06 11.75
N TYR A 420 25.76 -10.95 12.12
CA TYR A 420 25.11 -10.02 11.20
C TYR A 420 25.95 -8.76 11.06
N ILE A 421 26.29 -8.43 9.81
CA ILE A 421 27.00 -7.20 9.46
C ILE A 421 25.97 -6.25 8.86
N LEU A 422 25.54 -5.27 9.67
CA LEU A 422 24.65 -4.19 9.27
C LEU A 422 25.49 -3.05 8.69
N ARG A 423 25.19 -2.62 7.47
CA ARG A 423 25.81 -1.44 6.85
C ARG A 423 24.74 -0.37 6.66
N ILE A 424 25.05 0.83 7.14
CA ILE A 424 24.22 2.04 6.99
C ILE A 424 24.48 2.69 5.64
N ILE A 425 23.41 3.06 4.95
CA ILE A 425 23.41 3.71 3.64
C ILE A 425 22.81 5.11 3.84
N ARG A 426 23.66 6.13 3.89
CA ARG A 426 23.25 7.50 4.27
C ARG A 426 22.54 8.29 3.16
N HIS A 427 22.44 7.73 1.96
CA HIS A 427 21.70 8.34 0.86
C HIS A 427 20.30 7.70 0.75
N PRO A 428 19.24 8.49 0.48
CA PRO A 428 17.86 8.01 0.53
C PRO A 428 17.45 7.17 -0.69
N GLU A 429 18.31 7.05 -1.69
CA GLU A 429 17.98 6.46 -2.98
C GLU A 429 19.08 5.56 -3.53
N THR A 430 18.73 4.69 -4.48
CA THR A 430 19.71 3.83 -5.14
C THR A 430 19.31 3.50 -6.58
N TYR A 431 20.27 3.06 -7.39
CA TYR A 431 20.09 2.72 -8.79
C TYR A 431 19.94 1.21 -8.99
N ILE A 432 18.86 0.75 -9.60
CA ILE A 432 18.70 -0.67 -9.95
C ILE A 432 19.75 -1.07 -10.97
N SER A 433 20.56 -2.08 -10.63
CA SER A 433 21.60 -2.57 -11.54
C SER A 433 21.13 -3.75 -12.38
N LYS A 434 20.18 -4.54 -11.87
CA LYS A 434 19.70 -5.76 -12.53
C LYS A 434 18.23 -5.99 -12.24
N ILE A 435 17.48 -6.35 -13.28
CA ILE A 435 16.11 -6.85 -13.18
C ILE A 435 16.10 -8.26 -13.79
N GLU A 436 15.64 -9.25 -13.03
CA GLU A 436 15.61 -10.65 -13.46
C GLU A 436 14.19 -11.19 -13.37
N LYS A 437 13.76 -11.96 -14.38
CA LYS A 437 12.56 -12.80 -14.28
C LYS A 437 12.91 -14.07 -13.50
N VAL A 438 12.14 -14.40 -12.47
CA VAL A 438 12.37 -15.52 -11.57
C VAL A 438 11.12 -16.38 -11.55
N ASN A 439 11.26 -17.69 -11.83
CA ASN A 439 10.18 -18.65 -11.55
C ASN A 439 10.02 -18.76 -10.03
N TYR A 440 8.84 -18.38 -9.54
CA TYR A 440 8.52 -18.37 -8.13
C TYR A 440 7.32 -19.29 -7.85
N GLU A 441 7.42 -20.03 -6.75
CA GLU A 441 6.34 -20.85 -6.20
C GLU A 441 6.33 -20.62 -4.69
N GLY A 442 5.26 -20.02 -4.19
CA GLY A 442 5.15 -19.60 -2.79
C GLY A 442 3.96 -18.67 -2.57
N ILE A 443 3.90 -17.99 -1.43
CA ILE A 443 2.85 -17.02 -1.16
C ILE A 443 3.22 -15.65 -1.75
N ILE A 444 2.29 -15.02 -2.48
CA ILE A 444 2.35 -13.59 -2.76
C ILE A 444 1.37 -12.85 -1.86
N TRP A 445 1.76 -11.67 -1.42
CA TRP A 445 0.94 -10.87 -0.52
C TRP A 445 1.17 -9.37 -0.68
N CYS A 446 0.21 -8.57 -0.22
CA CYS A 446 0.29 -7.11 -0.23
C CYS A 446 -0.74 -6.52 0.75
N PRO A 447 -0.35 -5.65 1.71
CA PRO A 447 -1.30 -4.83 2.44
C PRO A 447 -1.68 -3.58 1.63
N HIS A 448 -2.95 -3.19 1.70
CA HIS A 448 -3.45 -1.96 1.12
C HIS A 448 -3.43 -0.81 2.13
N THR A 449 -3.01 0.35 1.66
CA THR A 449 -2.95 1.62 2.38
C THR A 449 -3.44 2.74 1.47
N GLU A 450 -4.08 3.75 2.06
CA GLU A 450 -4.64 4.94 1.41
C GLU A 450 -3.69 5.59 0.37
N ASN A 451 -2.41 5.79 0.73
CA ASN A 451 -1.44 6.46 -0.15
C ASN A 451 -0.77 5.51 -1.17
N GLY A 452 -1.13 4.23 -1.12
CA GLY A 452 -0.73 3.27 -2.14
C GLY A 452 0.71 2.80 -2.06
N THR A 453 1.44 2.99 -0.95
CA THR A 453 2.84 2.55 -0.79
C THR A 453 3.12 1.80 0.51
N ILE A 454 4.22 1.04 0.53
CA ILE A 454 4.71 0.30 1.69
C ILE A 454 6.24 0.42 1.81
N ILE A 455 6.76 0.47 3.04
CA ILE A 455 8.19 0.29 3.34
C ILE A 455 8.43 -1.17 3.69
N ALA A 456 9.29 -1.83 2.93
CA ALA A 456 9.53 -3.26 3.03
C ALA A 456 11.02 -3.58 3.10
N ARG A 457 11.35 -4.77 3.58
CA ARG A 457 12.69 -5.35 3.46
C ARG A 457 12.61 -6.77 2.94
N ARG A 458 13.67 -7.17 2.26
CA ARG A 458 13.84 -8.55 1.79
C ARG A 458 15.33 -8.87 1.70
N LYS A 459 15.72 -10.06 2.17
CA LYS A 459 17.13 -10.49 2.24
C LYS A 459 18.05 -9.46 2.91
N GLY A 460 17.58 -8.86 4.00
CA GLY A 460 18.34 -7.89 4.79
C GLY A 460 18.48 -6.50 4.15
N LYS A 461 17.69 -6.18 3.13
CA LYS A 461 17.77 -4.93 2.38
C LYS A 461 16.42 -4.23 2.33
N VAL A 462 16.40 -2.93 2.65
CA VAL A 462 15.19 -2.10 2.64
C VAL A 462 14.87 -1.54 1.26
N PHE A 463 13.58 -1.42 0.94
CA PHE A 463 13.04 -0.82 -0.28
C PHE A 463 11.62 -0.30 -0.04
N ILE A 464 11.11 0.52 -0.97
CA ILE A 464 9.76 1.10 -0.92
C ILE A 464 9.03 0.79 -2.24
N THR A 465 7.74 0.41 -2.20
CA THR A 465 6.98 -0.02 -3.40
C THR A 465 5.47 0.25 -3.30
N GLY A 466 4.68 0.11 -4.38
CA GLY A 466 3.24 0.49 -4.43
C GLY A 466 2.15 -0.62 -4.46
N ASN A 467 0.86 -0.22 -4.45
CA ASN A 467 -0.38 -1.04 -4.32
C ASN A 467 -1.21 -1.20 -5.66
N CYS A 468 -2.48 -1.67 -5.72
CA CYS A 468 -3.28 -2.09 -6.94
C CYS A 468 -4.55 -1.22 -7.32
N PRO A 469 -5.10 -1.15 -8.59
CA PRO A 469 -6.33 -0.37 -9.02
C PRO A 469 -7.72 -1.12 -9.19
N PHE A 470 -8.86 -0.43 -9.51
CA PHE A 470 -10.30 -0.89 -9.34
C PHE A 470 -11.47 -0.54 -10.37
N THR A 471 -12.68 -1.18 -10.28
CA THR A 471 -13.97 -1.07 -11.09
C THR A 471 -15.24 -0.75 -10.23
N ASN A 472 -16.37 -0.17 -10.74
CA ASN A 472 -17.53 0.34 -9.94
C ASN A 472 -18.97 0.18 -10.58
N ILE A 473 -20.05 0.10 -9.76
CA ILE A 473 -21.49 0.20 -10.11
C ILE A 473 -22.25 1.13 -9.14
N THR A 474 -23.37 1.76 -9.55
CA THR A 474 -24.20 2.61 -8.66
C THR A 474 -25.54 1.97 -8.32
N LEU A 475 -25.94 1.98 -7.05
CA LEU A 475 -27.23 1.48 -6.55
C LEU A 475 -28.04 2.65 -5.98
N ASP A 476 -29.28 2.80 -6.45
CA ASP A 476 -30.16 3.91 -6.06
C ASP A 476 -31.01 3.60 -4.83
N LEU A 477 -31.30 2.32 -4.58
CA LEU A 477 -32.19 1.78 -3.54
C LEU A 477 -33.67 2.15 -3.70
N LYS A 478 -33.97 3.29 -4.32
CA LYS A 478 -35.29 3.77 -4.70
C LYS A 478 -35.23 4.47 -6.06
N PRO A 479 -36.25 4.32 -6.93
CA PRO A 479 -36.26 5.01 -8.22
C PRO A 479 -36.18 6.53 -8.04
N SER A 480 -35.26 7.19 -8.74
CA SER A 480 -35.20 8.65 -8.76
C SER A 480 -36.48 9.26 -9.33
N PRO A 481 -36.83 10.52 -9.03
CA PRO A 481 -38.03 11.15 -9.57
C PRO A 481 -38.15 11.14 -11.10
N VAL A 482 -37.00 11.10 -11.80
CA VAL A 482 -36.93 11.00 -13.25
C VAL A 482 -37.36 9.61 -13.73
N PHE A 483 -36.76 8.54 -13.17
CA PHE A 483 -37.11 7.17 -13.56
C PHE A 483 -38.45 6.71 -13.01
N ALA A 484 -38.87 7.20 -11.85
CA ALA A 484 -40.11 6.81 -11.18
C ALA A 484 -41.35 6.88 -12.11
N LYS A 485 -41.41 7.89 -12.99
CA LYS A 485 -42.52 8.11 -13.93
C LYS A 485 -42.32 7.45 -15.30
N MET A 486 -41.13 6.91 -15.58
CA MET A 486 -40.84 6.28 -16.86
C MET A 486 -41.39 4.86 -16.90
N PRO A 487 -41.85 4.40 -18.08
CA PRO A 487 -42.24 3.01 -18.27
C PRO A 487 -41.02 2.09 -18.13
N VAL A 488 -41.23 0.92 -17.53
CA VAL A 488 -40.21 -0.12 -17.47
C VAL A 488 -39.89 -0.60 -18.88
N ILE A 489 -38.61 -0.89 -19.15
CA ILE A 489 -38.17 -1.46 -20.41
C ILE A 489 -37.87 -2.95 -20.26
N ILE A 490 -38.59 -3.79 -21.00
CA ILE A 490 -38.30 -5.22 -21.14
C ILE A 490 -38.23 -5.56 -22.63
N GLY A 491 -37.17 -6.25 -23.06
CA GLY A 491 -37.04 -6.69 -24.45
C GLY A 491 -37.04 -5.53 -25.46
N GLY A 492 -36.57 -4.35 -25.03
CA GLY A 492 -36.50 -3.15 -25.86
C GLY A 492 -37.82 -2.38 -25.96
N LYS A 493 -38.84 -2.77 -25.20
CA LYS A 493 -40.18 -2.18 -25.28
C LYS A 493 -40.62 -1.61 -23.94
N PRO A 494 -41.22 -0.41 -23.93
CA PRO A 494 -41.90 0.10 -22.76
C PRO A 494 -43.06 -0.82 -22.36
N GLN A 495 -43.21 -1.02 -21.06
CA GLN A 495 -44.31 -1.76 -20.45
C GLN A 495 -45.34 -0.78 -19.86
N ASP A 496 -46.53 -1.28 -19.53
CA ASP A 496 -47.61 -0.46 -18.97
C ASP A 496 -47.29 0.06 -17.56
N LYS A 497 -46.37 -0.60 -16.85
CA LYS A 497 -45.94 -0.24 -15.50
C LYS A 497 -44.74 0.69 -15.49
N THR A 498 -44.66 1.52 -14.46
CA THR A 498 -43.56 2.46 -14.24
C THR A 498 -42.54 1.96 -13.23
N TYR A 499 -41.31 2.47 -13.24
CA TYR A 499 -40.28 2.04 -12.28
C TYR A 499 -40.67 2.27 -10.81
N SER A 500 -41.54 3.24 -10.51
CA SER A 500 -42.05 3.47 -9.15
C SER A 500 -42.79 2.27 -8.54
N GLU A 501 -43.31 1.35 -9.37
CA GLU A 501 -44.06 0.18 -8.93
C GLU A 501 -43.15 -1.00 -8.52
N PHE A 502 -41.83 -0.87 -8.62
CA PHE A 502 -40.87 -1.97 -8.46
C PHE A 502 -39.90 -1.80 -7.28
N GLU A 503 -40.24 -0.95 -6.30
CA GLU A 503 -39.42 -0.77 -5.09
C GLU A 503 -39.20 -2.08 -4.33
N GLU A 504 -40.21 -2.97 -4.26
CA GLU A 504 -40.07 -4.27 -3.60
C GLU A 504 -39.09 -5.20 -4.35
N GLU A 505 -39.07 -5.18 -5.68
CA GLU A 505 -38.07 -5.92 -6.45
C GLU A 505 -36.67 -5.33 -6.28
N MET A 506 -36.54 -4.01 -6.11
CA MET A 506 -35.25 -3.38 -5.80
C MET A 506 -34.74 -3.80 -4.42
N LYS A 507 -35.61 -3.94 -3.42
CA LYS A 507 -35.27 -4.50 -2.11
C LYS A 507 -34.77 -5.94 -2.23
N ILE A 508 -35.50 -6.79 -2.98
CA ILE A 508 -35.10 -8.17 -3.25
C ILE A 508 -33.74 -8.22 -3.95
N PHE A 509 -33.53 -7.38 -4.97
CA PHE A 509 -32.28 -7.27 -5.73
C PHE A 509 -31.11 -6.91 -4.82
N ASN A 510 -31.22 -5.83 -4.06
CA ASN A 510 -30.15 -5.32 -3.21
C ASN A 510 -29.83 -6.31 -2.09
N LYS A 511 -30.86 -6.87 -1.43
CA LYS A 511 -30.67 -7.91 -0.41
C LYS A 511 -29.90 -9.11 -0.96
N ALA A 512 -30.33 -9.64 -2.11
CA ALA A 512 -29.69 -10.78 -2.75
C ALA A 512 -28.25 -10.47 -3.20
N LEU A 513 -28.00 -9.27 -3.74
CA LEU A 513 -26.67 -8.83 -4.15
C LEU A 513 -25.71 -8.76 -2.96
N TYR A 514 -26.14 -8.16 -1.85
CA TYR A 514 -25.30 -8.01 -0.65
C TYR A 514 -25.10 -9.32 0.10
N GLU A 515 -26.04 -10.26 0.07
CA GLU A 515 -25.79 -11.62 0.55
C GLU A 515 -24.62 -12.28 -0.21
N VAL A 516 -24.54 -12.11 -1.54
CA VAL A 516 -23.41 -12.66 -2.32
C VAL A 516 -22.10 -11.93 -2.01
N TYR A 517 -22.12 -10.60 -1.88
CA TYR A 517 -20.93 -9.86 -1.42
C TYR A 517 -20.45 -10.35 -0.04
N MET A 518 -21.39 -10.69 0.85
CA MET A 518 -21.11 -11.18 2.20
C MET A 518 -20.58 -12.62 2.22
N GLU A 519 -21.06 -13.48 1.33
CA GLU A 519 -20.55 -14.83 1.09
C GLU A 519 -19.09 -14.82 0.64
N GLY A 520 -18.73 -13.87 -0.24
CA GLY A 520 -17.38 -13.74 -0.77
C GLY A 520 -16.99 -14.85 -1.75
N ASP A 521 -15.70 -14.91 -2.09
CA ASP A 521 -15.17 -15.90 -3.01
C ASP A 521 -15.13 -17.32 -2.41
N ALA A 522 -14.61 -18.29 -3.16
CA ALA A 522 -14.48 -19.67 -2.70
C ALA A 522 -13.69 -19.88 -1.39
N LYS A 523 -13.07 -18.83 -0.85
CA LYS A 523 -12.35 -18.81 0.43
C LYS A 523 -12.95 -17.81 1.44
N GLY A 524 -14.14 -17.29 1.16
CA GLY A 524 -14.83 -16.28 1.97
C GLY A 524 -14.18 -14.89 1.92
N ARG A 525 -13.37 -14.58 0.89
CA ARG A 525 -12.75 -13.25 0.73
C ARG A 525 -13.71 -12.30 0.02
N PRO A 526 -13.67 -10.98 0.29
CA PRO A 526 -14.59 -10.05 -0.33
C PRO A 526 -14.40 -9.99 -1.86
N PHE A 527 -15.50 -9.78 -2.57
CA PHE A 527 -15.45 -9.37 -3.97
C PHE A 527 -15.09 -7.89 -4.04
N HIS A 528 -13.88 -7.59 -4.52
CA HIS A 528 -13.42 -6.21 -4.62
C HIS A 528 -14.11 -5.44 -5.76
N PHE A 529 -14.59 -6.14 -6.80
CA PHE A 529 -15.24 -5.53 -7.96
C PHE A 529 -16.54 -6.23 -8.37
N PRO A 530 -17.49 -5.46 -8.93
CA PRO A 530 -17.49 -3.99 -8.98
C PRO A 530 -17.67 -3.39 -7.57
N ILE A 531 -17.14 -2.20 -7.33
CA ILE A 531 -17.39 -1.43 -6.10
C ILE A 531 -18.81 -0.86 -6.18
N PRO A 532 -19.72 -1.16 -5.26
CA PRO A 532 -21.02 -0.50 -5.20
C PRO A 532 -20.87 0.93 -4.67
N THR A 533 -21.48 1.88 -5.36
CA THR A 533 -21.66 3.25 -4.87
C THR A 533 -23.12 3.47 -4.50
N ILE A 534 -23.35 3.92 -3.27
CA ILE A 534 -24.66 4.17 -2.70
C ILE A 534 -24.89 5.67 -2.60
N ASN A 535 -25.98 6.16 -3.17
CA ASN A 535 -26.37 7.56 -3.08
C ASN A 535 -27.11 7.81 -1.75
N ILE A 536 -26.55 8.66 -0.88
CA ILE A 536 -27.20 9.09 0.36
C ILE A 536 -27.95 10.39 0.10
N THR A 537 -29.28 10.31 0.05
CA THR A 537 -30.20 11.44 -0.12
C THR A 537 -30.84 11.85 1.21
N LYS A 538 -31.63 12.94 1.21
CA LYS A 538 -32.35 13.40 2.41
C LYS A 538 -33.43 12.42 2.86
N ASP A 539 -33.98 11.66 1.92
CA ASP A 539 -35.01 10.64 2.12
C ASP A 539 -34.44 9.21 2.13
N PHE A 540 -33.14 9.06 2.40
CA PHE A 540 -32.48 7.76 2.42
C PHE A 540 -33.17 6.80 3.42
N PRO A 541 -33.47 5.55 3.01
CA PRO A 541 -34.25 4.60 3.81
C PRO A 541 -33.38 3.90 4.87
N TRP A 542 -33.01 4.64 5.94
CA TRP A 542 -32.12 4.15 6.99
C TRP A 542 -32.63 2.92 7.75
N ASP A 543 -33.95 2.80 7.89
CA ASP A 543 -34.60 1.78 8.73
C ASP A 543 -35.17 0.60 7.92
N GLU A 544 -34.82 0.47 6.63
CA GLU A 544 -35.32 -0.61 5.77
C GLU A 544 -34.44 -1.88 5.87
N PRO A 545 -34.96 -2.99 6.44
CA PRO A 545 -34.15 -4.19 6.70
C PRO A 545 -33.57 -4.86 5.45
N ALA A 546 -34.16 -4.65 4.27
CA ALA A 546 -33.60 -5.16 3.03
C ALA A 546 -32.20 -4.59 2.71
N PHE A 547 -31.84 -3.45 3.31
CA PHE A 547 -30.58 -2.76 3.09
C PHE A 547 -29.56 -2.95 4.23
N ASP A 548 -29.87 -3.71 5.28
CA ASP A 548 -28.94 -4.02 6.37
C ASP A 548 -27.62 -4.62 5.85
N GLY A 549 -27.71 -5.48 4.83
CA GLY A 549 -26.55 -6.09 4.17
C GLY A 549 -25.57 -5.06 3.56
N ILE A 550 -26.04 -3.87 3.19
CA ILE A 550 -25.20 -2.77 2.71
C ILE A 550 -24.26 -2.32 3.82
N PHE A 551 -24.83 -2.07 5.00
CA PHE A 551 -24.10 -1.60 6.17
C PHE A 551 -23.23 -2.70 6.76
N GLU A 552 -23.72 -3.94 6.80
CA GLU A 552 -22.93 -5.10 7.24
C GLU A 552 -21.71 -5.32 6.35
N ALA A 553 -21.87 -5.28 5.01
CA ALA A 553 -20.76 -5.42 4.08
C ALA A 553 -19.78 -4.25 4.17
N SER A 554 -20.27 -3.02 4.37
CA SER A 554 -19.42 -1.86 4.65
C SER A 554 -18.63 -2.02 5.95
N ALA A 555 -19.28 -2.45 7.03
CA ALA A 555 -18.66 -2.61 8.35
C ALA A 555 -17.66 -3.77 8.38
N LYS A 556 -17.96 -4.86 7.65
CA LYS A 556 -17.13 -6.07 7.63
C LYS A 556 -15.97 -5.98 6.64
N TYR A 557 -16.18 -5.39 5.46
CA TYR A 557 -15.24 -5.46 4.33
C TYR A 557 -14.91 -4.12 3.67
N GLY A 558 -15.54 -3.01 4.06
CA GLY A 558 -15.32 -1.70 3.41
C GLY A 558 -15.79 -1.66 1.95
N THR A 559 -16.76 -2.49 1.57
CA THR A 559 -17.13 -2.74 0.16
C THR A 559 -17.65 -1.49 -0.58
N ASN A 560 -18.35 -0.58 0.10
CA ASN A 560 -19.15 0.45 -0.55
C ASN A 560 -18.50 1.84 -0.57
N TYR A 561 -18.76 2.58 -1.63
CA TYR A 561 -18.63 4.05 -1.65
C TYR A 561 -19.97 4.69 -1.33
N PHE A 562 -19.95 5.82 -0.61
CA PHE A 562 -21.14 6.60 -0.30
C PHE A 562 -21.06 7.98 -0.92
N ALA A 563 -21.94 8.27 -1.87
CA ALA A 563 -22.09 9.59 -2.47
C ALA A 563 -23.09 10.40 -1.64
N ASN A 564 -22.61 11.38 -0.86
CA ASN A 564 -23.44 12.15 0.06
C ASN A 564 -24.06 13.40 -0.61
N TYR A 565 -25.39 13.38 -0.78
CA TYR A 565 -26.18 14.48 -1.33
C TYR A 565 -26.92 15.31 -0.27
N ILE A 566 -26.88 14.94 1.02
CA ILE A 566 -27.59 15.66 2.08
C ILE A 566 -27.11 17.12 2.20
N ASN A 567 -25.78 17.30 2.15
CA ASN A 567 -25.10 18.59 2.28
C ASN A 567 -24.66 19.18 0.93
N SER A 568 -25.24 18.71 -0.19
CA SER A 568 -24.89 19.15 -1.54
C SER A 568 -26.05 19.89 -2.18
N GLU A 569 -25.76 20.88 -3.02
CA GLU A 569 -26.75 21.47 -3.94
C GLU A 569 -27.06 20.57 -5.13
N MET A 570 -26.30 19.48 -5.31
CA MET A 570 -26.49 18.50 -6.38
C MET A 570 -27.59 17.51 -6.01
N LYS A 571 -28.30 17.03 -7.02
CA LYS A 571 -29.23 15.91 -6.91
C LYS A 571 -28.61 14.65 -7.53
N PRO A 572 -29.05 13.44 -7.14
CA PRO A 572 -28.61 12.20 -7.77
C PRO A 572 -28.79 12.20 -9.30
N GLU A 573 -29.82 12.90 -9.80
CA GLU A 573 -30.09 13.03 -11.24
C GLU A 573 -29.08 13.90 -12.01
N ASP A 574 -28.29 14.72 -11.30
CA ASP A 574 -27.33 15.66 -11.90
C ASP A 574 -26.00 14.99 -12.27
N VAL A 575 -25.71 13.80 -11.73
CA VAL A 575 -24.41 13.14 -11.86
C VAL A 575 -24.46 12.07 -12.94
N ARG A 576 -23.75 12.29 -14.07
CA ARG A 576 -23.54 11.30 -15.13
C ARG A 576 -22.11 10.74 -15.19
N SER A 577 -21.20 11.21 -14.32
CA SER A 577 -19.84 10.67 -14.18
C SER A 577 -19.45 10.62 -12.71
N MET A 578 -19.20 9.41 -12.19
CA MET A 578 -19.15 9.12 -10.75
C MET A 578 -17.86 9.52 -10.01
N CYS A 579 -16.75 9.82 -10.71
CA CYS A 579 -15.47 10.14 -10.04
C CYS A 579 -15.14 11.63 -9.95
N CYS A 580 -15.84 12.48 -10.69
CA CYS A 580 -15.54 13.91 -10.75
C CYS A 580 -16.82 14.68 -10.42
N ARG A 581 -16.78 15.51 -9.37
CA ARG A 581 -17.84 16.46 -8.99
C ARG A 581 -17.91 17.61 -10.01
N LEU A 582 -18.16 17.26 -11.26
CA LEU A 582 -18.09 18.14 -12.42
C LEU A 582 -19.53 18.44 -12.87
N ARG A 583 -19.90 19.72 -12.82
CA ARG A 583 -21.21 20.20 -13.28
C ARG A 583 -21.10 20.45 -14.77
N LEU A 584 -21.67 19.56 -15.59
CA LEU A 584 -21.78 19.81 -17.03
C LEU A 584 -22.91 20.81 -17.27
N ASN A 585 -22.60 21.95 -17.90
CA ASN A 585 -23.62 22.89 -18.33
C ASN A 585 -24.35 22.32 -19.55
N LEU A 586 -25.58 21.81 -19.35
CA LEU A 586 -26.34 21.14 -20.41
C LEU A 586 -26.82 22.10 -21.51
N THR A 587 -26.76 23.42 -21.32
CA THR A 587 -27.05 24.39 -22.39
C THR A 587 -25.90 24.55 -23.39
N GLU A 588 -24.70 24.09 -23.06
CA GLU A 588 -23.51 24.14 -23.92
C GLU A 588 -23.21 22.79 -24.60
N LEU A 589 -24.14 21.83 -24.49
CA LEU A 589 -23.97 20.49 -25.06
C LEU A 589 -24.17 20.53 -26.58
N TYR A 590 -23.08 20.54 -27.35
CA TYR A 590 -23.12 20.69 -28.82
C TYR A 590 -23.74 19.52 -29.58
N ASN A 591 -23.72 18.30 -29.01
CA ASN A 591 -24.40 17.13 -29.56
C ASN A 591 -24.96 16.28 -28.43
N ARG A 592 -26.19 15.80 -28.61
CA ARG A 592 -26.81 14.77 -27.78
C ARG A 592 -26.58 13.43 -28.48
N GLY A 593 -25.88 12.51 -27.79
CA GLY A 593 -25.69 11.13 -28.24
C GLY A 593 -26.99 10.34 -28.25
#